data_AF-A0A958DBQ3-F1
#
_entry.id   AF-A0A958DBQ3-F1
#
_cell.length_a   1.000
_cell.length_b   1.000
_cell.length_c   1.000
_cell.angle_alpha   90.00
_cell.angle_beta   90.00
_cell.angle_gamma   90.00
#
_symmetry.space_group_name_H-M   'P 1'
#
loop_
_entity.id
_entity.type
_entity.pdbx_description
1 polymer ?
#
loop_
_entity_poly.entity_id
_entity_poly.type
_entity_poly.pdbx_seq_one_letter_code
_entity_poly.pdbx_strand_id
1 'polypeptide(L)'
;PSIEEALAEIFLQPVLDPFRKLVNAEMLAALTEVVMPVAVEMAEVTVEEEDGDELAELDVEIVVEADLESPDVQVLLDDVQARYQTLLQAVADFAEGEGDVAALAAENRDGLETLLSLPDLAEQMPELEQVAASIAAQLGGGEMVWATALSWHFVHNLGAAVDTDEAAELSRSWLDEWLLGRLIGSVLRDMTATGGAADEAVAVVKLLTANGRWFDARTASQRTPLAVLSKLLRSREVQQFIRVNRYGGVLYFNKEAYEQLCAWLLLPAVVDSLANLPEEDAVEQIVERHAVLQKLLEASAESGYQVDKLLEGVR
;
A
#
# COMPACT_ATOMS: atom_id res chain seq x y z
N PRO A 1 -13.27 -13.38 -23.84
CA PRO A 1 -14.09 -12.16 -23.72
C PRO A 1 -15.46 -12.32 -24.40
N SER A 2 -16.53 -11.90 -23.73
CA SER A 2 -17.86 -11.75 -24.34
C SER A 2 -17.94 -10.49 -25.22
N ILE A 3 -18.97 -10.37 -26.08
CA ILE A 3 -19.17 -9.16 -26.91
C ILE A 3 -19.39 -7.93 -26.02
N GLU A 4 -20.10 -8.07 -24.92
CA GLU A 4 -20.38 -6.98 -23.96
C GLU A 4 -19.08 -6.50 -23.28
N GLU A 5 -18.18 -7.42 -22.91
CA GLU A 5 -16.87 -7.06 -22.35
C GLU A 5 -16.01 -6.30 -23.35
N ALA A 6 -15.98 -6.73 -24.61
CA ALA A 6 -15.22 -6.03 -25.65
C ALA A 6 -15.77 -4.61 -25.90
N LEU A 7 -17.09 -4.44 -25.84
CA LEU A 7 -17.72 -3.12 -25.95
C LEU A 7 -17.42 -2.22 -24.74
N ALA A 8 -17.44 -2.77 -23.53
CA ALA A 8 -17.06 -2.03 -22.32
C ALA A 8 -15.60 -1.56 -22.37
N GLU A 9 -14.68 -2.43 -22.81
CA GLU A 9 -13.27 -2.06 -22.98
C GLU A 9 -13.08 -0.96 -24.02
N ILE A 10 -13.83 -0.97 -25.13
CA ILE A 10 -13.78 0.09 -26.15
C ILE A 10 -14.26 1.42 -25.57
N PHE A 11 -15.35 1.42 -24.80
CA PHE A 11 -15.88 2.62 -24.16
C PHE A 11 -14.91 3.21 -23.14
N LEU A 12 -14.22 2.35 -22.38
CA LEU A 12 -13.28 2.74 -21.33
C LEU A 12 -11.88 3.11 -21.85
N GLN A 13 -11.57 2.96 -23.16
CA GLN A 13 -10.23 3.25 -23.71
C GLN A 13 -9.65 4.61 -23.29
N PRO A 14 -10.43 5.72 -23.24
CA PRO A 14 -9.89 7.01 -22.80
C PRO A 14 -9.21 6.96 -21.44
N VAL A 15 -9.71 6.13 -20.51
CA VAL A 15 -9.12 5.92 -19.18
C VAL A 15 -8.13 4.76 -19.17
N LEU A 16 -8.42 3.67 -19.88
CA LEU A 16 -7.56 2.47 -19.86
C LEU A 16 -6.20 2.69 -20.53
N ASP A 17 -6.12 3.53 -21.56
CA ASP A 17 -4.87 3.81 -22.27
C ASP A 17 -3.84 4.56 -21.40
N PRO A 18 -4.17 5.70 -20.75
CA PRO A 18 -3.26 6.32 -19.80
C PRO A 18 -3.00 5.42 -18.59
N PHE A 19 -4.00 4.65 -18.12
CA PHE A 19 -3.79 3.71 -17.03
C PHE A 19 -2.73 2.65 -17.35
N ARG A 20 -2.76 2.04 -18.53
CA ARG A 20 -1.73 1.05 -18.96
C ARG A 20 -0.34 1.67 -19.11
N LYS A 21 -0.25 2.94 -19.46
CA LYS A 21 1.04 3.64 -19.55
C LYS A 21 1.66 3.88 -18.17
N LEU A 22 0.84 4.02 -17.14
CA LEU A 22 1.29 4.17 -15.75
C LEU A 22 1.51 2.79 -15.10
N VAL A 23 0.50 1.93 -15.12
CA VAL A 23 0.51 0.61 -14.47
C VAL A 23 0.83 -0.46 -15.49
N ASN A 24 2.13 -0.76 -15.62
CA ASN A 24 2.67 -1.85 -16.42
C ASN A 24 3.89 -2.46 -15.73
N ALA A 25 4.33 -3.61 -16.23
CA ALA A 25 5.41 -4.39 -15.62
C ALA A 25 6.74 -3.62 -15.56
N GLU A 26 7.08 -2.86 -16.60
CA GLU A 26 8.31 -2.07 -16.67
C GLU A 26 8.33 -0.97 -15.60
N MET A 27 7.23 -0.22 -15.46
CA MET A 27 7.11 0.84 -14.45
C MET A 27 7.15 0.28 -13.03
N LEU A 28 6.39 -0.79 -12.76
CA LEU A 28 6.36 -1.40 -11.43
C LEU A 28 7.71 -2.02 -11.05
N ALA A 29 8.41 -2.65 -12.01
CA ALA A 29 9.76 -3.16 -11.79
C ALA A 29 10.74 -2.02 -11.51
N ALA A 30 10.75 -0.96 -12.32
CA ALA A 30 11.63 0.19 -12.13
C ALA A 30 11.46 0.84 -10.75
N LEU A 31 10.22 1.05 -10.29
CA LEU A 31 9.96 1.60 -8.95
C LEU A 31 10.34 0.62 -7.83
N THR A 32 10.20 -0.69 -8.07
CA THR A 32 10.60 -1.70 -7.09
C THR A 32 12.12 -1.81 -6.97
N GLU A 33 12.86 -1.63 -8.07
CA GLU A 33 14.32 -1.61 -8.08
C GLU A 33 14.91 -0.44 -7.27
N VAL A 34 14.18 0.68 -7.15
CA VAL A 34 14.58 1.82 -6.29
C VAL A 34 14.73 1.38 -4.83
N VAL A 35 13.84 0.52 -4.34
CA VAL A 35 13.72 0.14 -2.92
C VAL A 35 14.23 -1.26 -2.60
N MET A 36 14.43 -2.08 -3.63
CA MET A 36 15.03 -3.39 -3.52
C MET A 36 16.29 -3.41 -4.38
N PRO A 37 17.42 -2.88 -3.88
CA PRO A 37 18.66 -2.95 -4.61
C PRO A 37 18.99 -4.41 -4.87
N VAL A 38 19.06 -4.79 -6.15
CA VAL A 38 19.53 -6.12 -6.58
C VAL A 38 21.03 -6.27 -6.31
N ALA A 39 21.74 -5.15 -6.09
CA ALA A 39 23.17 -5.10 -5.94
C ALA A 39 23.59 -5.03 -4.46
N VAL A 40 24.07 -6.18 -3.99
CA VAL A 40 25.20 -6.25 -3.09
C VAL A 40 26.41 -5.65 -3.80
N GLU A 41 26.88 -4.46 -3.41
CA GLU A 41 28.26 -4.12 -3.72
C GLU A 41 29.17 -4.84 -2.73
N MET A 42 30.13 -5.58 -3.28
CA MET A 42 31.23 -6.13 -2.50
C MET A 42 32.25 -5.01 -2.31
N ALA A 43 32.26 -4.42 -1.12
CA ALA A 43 33.31 -3.49 -0.75
C ALA A 43 34.44 -4.24 -0.03
N GLU A 44 35.66 -4.09 -0.53
CA GLU A 44 36.87 -4.50 0.19
C GLU A 44 37.12 -3.49 1.31
N VAL A 45 36.79 -3.87 2.55
CA VAL A 45 37.13 -3.07 3.74
C VAL A 45 38.41 -3.62 4.34
N THR A 46 39.42 -2.74 4.47
CA THR A 46 40.66 -3.06 5.18
C THR A 46 40.50 -2.70 6.65
N VAL A 47 40.59 -3.70 7.52
CA VAL A 47 40.54 -3.50 8.98
C VAL A 47 41.95 -3.66 9.55
N GLU A 48 42.42 -2.63 10.27
CA GLU A 48 43.67 -2.71 11.04
C GLU A 48 43.42 -3.58 12.28
N GLU A 49 44.10 -4.73 12.39
CA GLU A 49 44.08 -5.51 13.62
C GLU A 49 44.89 -4.82 14.73
N GLU A 50 44.46 -4.98 15.99
CA GLU A 50 45.03 -4.27 17.16
C GLU A 50 46.55 -4.47 17.36
N ASP A 51 47.17 -5.46 16.71
CA ASP A 51 48.62 -5.75 16.77
C ASP A 51 49.41 -5.30 15.51
N GLY A 52 48.84 -4.42 14.68
CA GLY A 52 49.59 -3.45 13.87
C GLY A 52 50.41 -3.94 12.66
N ASP A 53 50.35 -5.22 12.28
CA ASP A 53 51.12 -5.73 11.12
C ASP A 53 50.32 -6.61 10.11
N GLU A 54 49.04 -6.92 10.37
CA GLU A 54 48.16 -7.61 9.39
C GLU A 54 46.87 -6.81 9.14
N LEU A 55 46.62 -6.49 7.86
CA LEU A 55 45.35 -5.96 7.37
C LEU A 55 44.48 -7.15 6.96
N ALA A 56 43.31 -7.30 7.57
CA ALA A 56 42.30 -8.25 7.11
C ALA A 56 41.46 -7.59 6.01
N GLU A 57 41.41 -8.21 4.83
CA GLU A 57 40.46 -7.87 3.76
C GLU A 57 39.13 -8.56 4.06
N LEU A 58 38.11 -7.78 4.37
CA LEU A 58 36.75 -8.27 4.53
C LEU A 58 35.91 -7.82 3.36
N ASP A 59 35.30 -8.81 2.73
CA ASP A 59 34.21 -8.67 1.78
C ASP A 59 32.94 -8.29 2.54
N VAL A 60 32.58 -6.99 2.53
CA VAL A 60 31.36 -6.50 3.17
C VAL A 60 30.25 -6.35 2.15
N GLU A 61 29.10 -6.96 2.45
CA GLU A 61 27.85 -6.78 1.72
C GLU A 61 27.32 -5.37 2.04
N ILE A 62 27.48 -4.40 1.12
CA ILE A 62 26.86 -3.09 1.28
C ILE A 62 25.50 -3.12 0.59
N VAL A 63 24.45 -2.89 1.37
CA VAL A 63 23.12 -2.55 0.86
C VAL A 63 23.17 -1.10 0.45
N VAL A 64 23.02 -0.82 -0.85
CA VAL A 64 22.94 0.56 -1.36
C VAL A 64 21.55 1.08 -1.03
N GLU A 65 21.44 2.06 -0.13
CA GLU A 65 20.17 2.71 0.20
C GLU A 65 19.53 3.38 -1.03
N ALA A 66 18.21 3.51 -1.01
CA ALA A 66 17.46 4.14 -2.07
C ALA A 66 17.76 5.66 -2.10
N ASP A 67 18.67 6.09 -2.98
CA ASP A 67 18.91 7.53 -3.19
C ASP A 67 17.78 8.13 -4.05
N LEU A 68 16.71 8.54 -3.38
CA LEU A 68 15.58 9.24 -3.99
C LEU A 68 16.00 10.59 -4.60
N GLU A 69 17.11 11.20 -4.16
CA GLU A 69 17.61 12.45 -4.73
C GLU A 69 18.45 12.24 -6.00
N SER A 70 18.78 10.99 -6.35
CA SER A 70 19.57 10.69 -7.53
C SER A 70 18.87 11.20 -8.81
N PRO A 71 19.62 11.74 -9.80
CA PRO A 71 19.03 12.29 -11.02
C PRO A 71 18.15 11.29 -11.79
N ASP A 72 18.54 10.01 -11.80
CA ASP A 72 17.81 8.96 -12.51
C ASP A 72 16.47 8.63 -11.82
N VAL A 73 16.45 8.57 -10.47
CA VAL A 73 15.21 8.38 -9.71
C VAL A 73 14.30 9.60 -9.83
N GLN A 74 14.83 10.82 -9.78
CA GLN A 74 14.03 12.03 -9.98
C GLN A 74 13.39 12.08 -11.38
N VAL A 75 14.11 11.67 -12.43
CA VAL A 75 13.54 11.54 -13.79
C VAL A 75 12.42 10.49 -13.84
N LEU A 76 12.57 9.36 -13.14
CA LEU A 76 11.53 8.34 -13.03
C LEU A 76 10.28 8.90 -12.32
N LEU A 77 10.46 9.58 -11.19
CA LEU A 77 9.36 10.19 -10.42
C LEU A 77 8.63 11.28 -11.22
N ASP A 78 9.37 12.11 -11.98
CA ASP A 78 8.80 13.09 -12.91
C ASP A 78 7.93 12.41 -14.00
N ASP A 79 8.40 11.31 -14.59
CA ASP A 79 7.65 10.55 -15.60
C ASP A 79 6.38 9.91 -14.99
N VAL A 80 6.50 9.33 -13.78
CA VAL A 80 5.35 8.78 -13.05
C VAL A 80 4.31 9.86 -12.76
N GLN A 81 4.72 11.02 -12.24
CA GLN A 81 3.82 12.13 -11.95
C GLN A 81 3.12 12.62 -13.23
N ALA A 82 3.85 12.78 -14.34
CA ALA A 82 3.27 13.22 -15.61
C ALA A 82 2.24 12.21 -16.17
N ARG A 83 2.51 10.91 -16.03
CA ARG A 83 1.58 9.85 -16.44
C ARG A 83 0.36 9.78 -15.53
N TYR A 84 0.54 9.93 -14.23
CA TYR A 84 -0.55 9.98 -13.26
C TYR A 84 -1.45 11.20 -13.50
N GLN A 85 -0.87 12.38 -13.76
CA GLN A 85 -1.62 13.57 -14.15
C GLN A 85 -2.42 13.35 -15.44
N THR A 86 -1.83 12.68 -16.43
CA THR A 86 -2.53 12.32 -17.68
C THR A 86 -3.70 11.35 -17.41
N LEU A 87 -3.52 10.38 -16.52
CA LEU A 87 -4.58 9.49 -16.08
C LEU A 87 -5.70 10.25 -15.35
N LEU A 88 -5.37 11.10 -14.38
CA LEU A 88 -6.33 11.92 -13.65
C LEU A 88 -7.14 12.83 -14.59
N GLN A 89 -6.50 13.43 -15.59
CA GLN A 89 -7.20 14.22 -16.60
C GLN A 89 -8.21 13.37 -17.37
N ALA A 90 -7.82 12.17 -17.81
CA ALA A 90 -8.72 11.27 -18.50
C ALA A 90 -9.88 10.79 -17.61
N VAL A 91 -9.63 10.56 -16.32
CA VAL A 91 -10.65 10.24 -15.33
C VAL A 91 -11.63 11.40 -15.15
N ALA A 92 -11.13 12.63 -14.97
CA ALA A 92 -11.95 13.82 -14.85
C ALA A 92 -12.81 14.05 -16.10
N ASP A 93 -12.22 13.97 -17.29
CA ASP A 93 -12.93 14.14 -18.56
C ASP A 93 -14.02 13.07 -18.76
N PHE A 94 -13.74 11.83 -18.36
CA PHE A 94 -14.65 10.70 -18.56
C PHE A 94 -15.79 10.68 -17.54
N ALA A 95 -15.52 11.04 -16.29
CA ALA A 95 -16.50 11.07 -15.20
C ALA A 95 -17.12 12.47 -14.97
N GLU A 96 -16.82 13.43 -15.85
CA GLU A 96 -17.28 14.83 -15.75
C GLU A 96 -16.89 15.50 -14.42
N GLY A 97 -15.68 15.22 -13.95
CA GLY A 97 -15.09 15.79 -12.73
C GLY A 97 -14.42 17.15 -12.95
N GLU A 98 -14.36 17.96 -11.89
CA GLU A 98 -13.73 19.29 -11.89
C GLU A 98 -12.57 19.40 -10.88
N GLY A 99 -12.03 18.26 -10.41
CA GLY A 99 -10.94 18.23 -9.45
C GLY A 99 -9.65 18.86 -9.97
N ASP A 100 -8.81 19.36 -9.05
CA ASP A 100 -7.49 19.91 -9.40
C ASP A 100 -6.50 18.78 -9.71
N VAL A 101 -6.49 18.37 -10.97
CA VAL A 101 -5.65 17.28 -11.49
C VAL A 101 -4.16 17.52 -11.23
N ALA A 102 -3.68 18.76 -11.26
CA ALA A 102 -2.27 19.06 -11.03
C ALA A 102 -1.90 18.91 -9.54
N ALA A 103 -2.76 19.42 -8.64
CA ALA A 103 -2.58 19.25 -7.20
C ALA A 103 -2.62 17.78 -6.79
N LEU A 104 -3.59 17.01 -7.30
CA LEU A 104 -3.71 15.58 -7.02
C LEU A 104 -2.51 14.78 -7.53
N ALA A 105 -1.92 15.18 -8.67
CA ALA A 105 -0.72 14.54 -9.17
C ALA A 105 0.52 14.84 -8.32
N ALA A 106 0.65 16.06 -7.78
CA ALA A 106 1.70 16.39 -6.83
C ALA A 106 1.53 15.61 -5.51
N GLU A 107 0.32 15.56 -4.94
CA GLU A 107 0.02 14.76 -3.75
C GLU A 107 0.35 13.27 -3.96
N ASN A 108 0.04 12.72 -5.13
CA ASN A 108 0.40 11.34 -5.46
C ASN A 108 1.92 11.13 -5.54
N ARG A 109 2.68 12.11 -6.03
CA ARG A 109 4.15 12.04 -6.01
C ARG A 109 4.67 12.03 -4.58
N ASP A 110 4.22 12.96 -3.75
CA ASP A 110 4.67 13.07 -2.35
C ASP A 110 4.40 11.75 -1.58
N GLY A 111 3.22 11.16 -1.81
CA GLY A 111 2.89 9.84 -1.26
C GLY A 111 3.73 8.69 -1.85
N LEU A 112 4.13 8.77 -3.12
CA LEU A 112 5.02 7.77 -3.73
C LEU A 112 6.42 7.84 -3.14
N GLU A 113 6.98 9.04 -3.02
CA GLU A 113 8.29 9.25 -2.38
C GLU A 113 8.28 8.74 -0.94
N THR A 114 7.22 9.04 -0.18
CA THR A 114 7.00 8.49 1.16
C THR A 114 6.94 6.97 1.17
N LEU A 115 6.21 6.36 0.22
CA LEU A 115 6.11 4.90 0.11
C LEU A 115 7.48 4.27 -0.20
N LEU A 116 8.28 4.91 -1.06
CA LEU A 116 9.60 4.42 -1.43
C LEU A 116 10.65 4.61 -0.32
N SER A 117 10.49 5.59 0.57
CA SER A 117 11.41 5.80 1.71
C SER A 117 11.11 4.91 2.93
N LEU A 118 10.02 4.15 2.91
CA LEU A 118 9.65 3.27 4.04
C LEU A 118 10.71 2.25 4.49
N PRO A 119 11.57 1.68 3.62
CA PRO A 119 12.67 0.82 4.06
C PRO A 119 13.60 1.49 5.07
N ASP A 120 13.81 2.80 4.93
CA ASP A 120 14.74 3.58 5.73
C ASP A 120 14.07 4.24 6.94
N LEU A 121 12.78 3.95 7.18
CA LEU A 121 11.97 4.59 8.22
C LEU A 121 12.58 4.46 9.62
N ALA A 122 13.17 3.30 9.94
CA ALA A 122 13.79 3.08 11.26
C ALA A 122 15.02 3.97 11.49
N GLU A 123 15.77 4.26 10.43
CA GLU A 123 16.97 5.10 10.49
C GLU A 123 16.58 6.58 10.54
N GLN A 124 15.66 6.99 9.67
CA GLN A 124 15.19 8.37 9.60
C GLN A 124 14.39 8.77 10.84
N MET A 125 13.64 7.84 11.42
CA MET A 125 12.73 8.08 12.55
C MET A 125 12.85 6.98 13.60
N PRO A 126 13.88 7.03 14.47
CA PRO A 126 14.12 6.01 15.49
C PRO A 126 12.94 5.80 16.46
N GLU A 127 12.11 6.81 16.68
CA GLU A 127 10.88 6.75 17.49
C GLU A 127 9.86 5.75 16.92
N LEU A 128 9.94 5.47 15.62
CA LEU A 128 9.05 4.56 14.89
C LEU A 128 9.66 3.16 14.70
N GLU A 129 10.73 2.78 15.40
CA GLU A 129 11.43 1.49 15.23
C GLU A 129 10.47 0.27 15.17
N GLN A 130 9.49 0.18 16.06
CA GLN A 130 8.51 -0.93 16.07
C GLN A 130 7.58 -0.92 14.85
N VAL A 131 7.21 0.28 14.39
CA VAL A 131 6.37 0.47 13.20
C VAL A 131 7.17 0.12 11.96
N ALA A 132 8.40 0.62 11.86
CA ALA A 132 9.32 0.31 10.78
C ALA A 132 9.60 -1.20 10.70
N ALA A 133 9.80 -1.89 11.82
CA ALA A 133 9.93 -3.34 11.84
C ALA A 133 8.68 -4.07 11.31
N SER A 134 7.48 -3.56 11.63
CA SER A 134 6.21 -4.12 11.13
C SER A 134 6.02 -3.88 9.63
N ILE A 135 6.38 -2.70 9.14
CA ILE A 135 6.39 -2.36 7.72
C ILE A 135 7.43 -3.19 6.96
N ALA A 136 8.65 -3.31 7.48
CA ALA A 136 9.71 -4.11 6.87
C ALA A 136 9.33 -5.60 6.82
N ALA A 137 8.69 -6.15 7.86
CA ALA A 137 8.17 -7.51 7.84
C ALA A 137 7.09 -7.73 6.77
N GLN A 138 6.30 -6.69 6.47
CA GLN A 138 5.29 -6.73 5.41
C GLN A 138 5.92 -6.56 4.02
N LEU A 139 6.65 -5.46 3.79
CA LEU A 139 7.23 -5.07 2.50
C LEU A 139 8.46 -5.92 2.10
N GLY A 140 9.15 -6.52 3.07
CA GLY A 140 10.23 -7.48 2.83
C GLY A 140 9.77 -8.82 2.20
N GLY A 141 8.47 -8.98 1.95
CA GLY A 141 7.90 -10.13 1.24
C GLY A 141 8.19 -10.20 -0.26
N GLY A 142 9.02 -9.30 -0.79
CA GLY A 142 9.55 -9.34 -2.16
C GLY A 142 8.73 -8.54 -3.19
N GLU A 143 9.08 -8.71 -4.47
CA GLU A 143 8.59 -7.89 -5.59
C GLU A 143 7.06 -7.80 -5.69
N MET A 144 6.34 -8.90 -5.45
CA MET A 144 4.87 -8.91 -5.50
C MET A 144 4.24 -8.00 -4.44
N VAL A 145 4.84 -7.88 -3.26
CA VAL A 145 4.32 -7.01 -2.20
C VAL A 145 4.47 -5.55 -2.59
N TRP A 146 5.63 -5.16 -3.11
CA TRP A 146 5.87 -3.83 -3.64
C TRP A 146 4.97 -3.51 -4.82
N ALA A 147 4.85 -4.41 -5.79
CA ALA A 147 3.94 -4.24 -6.92
C ALA A 147 2.48 -4.09 -6.47
N THR A 148 2.07 -4.75 -5.37
CA THR A 148 0.75 -4.59 -4.75
C THR A 148 0.59 -3.20 -4.12
N ALA A 149 1.56 -2.75 -3.33
CA ALA A 149 1.56 -1.44 -2.68
C ALA A 149 1.55 -0.29 -3.70
N LEU A 150 2.40 -0.37 -4.73
CA LEU A 150 2.45 0.58 -5.84
C LEU A 150 1.14 0.58 -6.64
N SER A 151 0.57 -0.59 -6.91
CA SER A 151 -0.74 -0.69 -7.58
C SER A 151 -1.86 -0.03 -6.76
N TRP A 152 -1.84 -0.16 -5.43
CA TRP A 152 -2.76 0.56 -4.55
C TRP A 152 -2.52 2.07 -4.59
N HIS A 153 -1.26 2.50 -4.54
CA HIS A 153 -0.85 3.91 -4.59
C HIS A 153 -1.38 4.63 -5.85
N PHE A 154 -1.40 3.95 -6.99
CA PHE A 154 -1.91 4.55 -8.24
C PHE A 154 -3.43 4.60 -8.37
N VAL A 155 -4.19 3.96 -7.47
CA VAL A 155 -5.65 3.86 -7.64
C VAL A 155 -6.45 4.39 -6.46
N HIS A 156 -5.88 4.49 -5.26
CA HIS A 156 -6.67 4.68 -4.04
C HIS A 156 -7.43 6.01 -3.97
N ASN A 157 -6.98 7.03 -4.72
CA ASN A 157 -7.54 8.39 -4.67
C ASN A 157 -7.99 8.94 -6.04
N LEU A 158 -8.12 8.10 -7.07
CA LEU A 158 -8.55 8.56 -8.42
C LEU A 158 -9.89 9.30 -8.38
N GLY A 159 -10.80 8.89 -7.50
CA GLY A 159 -12.11 9.50 -7.29
C GLY A 159 -12.06 10.98 -6.90
N ALA A 160 -10.94 11.45 -6.33
CA ALA A 160 -10.77 12.86 -5.97
C ALA A 160 -10.75 13.79 -7.20
N ALA A 161 -10.52 13.26 -8.41
CA ALA A 161 -10.70 13.99 -9.66
C ALA A 161 -12.16 14.44 -9.91
N VAL A 162 -13.12 13.84 -9.20
CA VAL A 162 -14.55 14.11 -9.32
C VAL A 162 -15.11 14.66 -8.01
N ASP A 163 -14.88 13.95 -6.90
CA ASP A 163 -15.37 14.31 -5.57
C ASP A 163 -14.37 13.86 -4.51
N THR A 164 -13.84 14.80 -3.73
CA THR A 164 -12.85 14.54 -2.68
C THR A 164 -13.45 13.81 -1.46
N ASP A 165 -14.73 14.01 -1.17
CA ASP A 165 -15.42 13.40 -0.03
C ASP A 165 -15.77 11.92 -0.33
N GLU A 166 -16.14 11.63 -1.58
CA GLU A 166 -16.46 10.26 -2.04
C GLU A 166 -15.28 9.54 -2.74
N ALA A 167 -14.09 10.16 -2.74
CA ALA A 167 -12.93 9.71 -3.51
C ALA A 167 -12.59 8.22 -3.33
N ALA A 168 -12.60 7.72 -2.09
CA ALA A 168 -12.30 6.32 -1.80
C ALA A 168 -13.37 5.35 -2.32
N GLU A 169 -14.65 5.72 -2.22
CA GLU A 169 -15.78 4.90 -2.67
C GLU A 169 -15.84 4.84 -4.20
N LEU A 170 -15.65 5.99 -4.86
CA LEU A 170 -15.52 6.08 -6.32
C LEU A 170 -14.33 5.28 -6.83
N SER A 171 -13.13 5.51 -6.27
CA SER A 171 -11.91 4.79 -6.65
C SER A 171 -12.08 3.28 -6.52
N ARG A 172 -12.66 2.83 -5.41
CA ARG A 172 -12.94 1.41 -5.18
C ARG A 172 -13.90 0.85 -6.24
N SER A 173 -14.96 1.58 -6.56
CA SER A 173 -15.97 1.13 -7.52
C SER A 173 -15.37 1.02 -8.93
N TRP A 174 -14.57 2.00 -9.33
CA TRP A 174 -13.88 2.01 -10.63
C TRP A 174 -12.87 0.89 -10.82
N LEU A 175 -12.30 0.33 -9.73
CA LEU A 175 -11.49 -0.89 -9.83
C LEU A 175 -12.24 -2.06 -10.49
N ASP A 176 -13.55 -2.16 -10.26
CA ASP A 176 -14.41 -3.18 -10.87
C ASP A 176 -15.12 -2.65 -12.12
N GLU A 177 -15.77 -1.49 -12.03
CA GLU A 177 -16.59 -0.93 -13.10
C GLU A 177 -15.77 -0.53 -14.33
N TRP A 178 -14.57 -0.01 -14.12
CA TRP A 178 -13.66 0.41 -15.21
C TRP A 178 -12.58 -0.62 -15.50
N LEU A 179 -12.72 -1.84 -14.94
CA LEU A 179 -11.83 -2.96 -15.23
C LEU A 179 -10.37 -2.75 -14.79
N LEU A 180 -10.08 -1.71 -13.99
CA LEU A 180 -8.71 -1.40 -13.56
C LEU A 180 -8.10 -2.53 -12.73
N GLY A 181 -8.88 -3.15 -11.84
CA GLY A 181 -8.45 -4.32 -11.07
C GLY A 181 -8.11 -5.54 -11.95
N ARG A 182 -8.76 -5.69 -13.10
CA ARG A 182 -8.43 -6.74 -14.07
C ARG A 182 -7.09 -6.44 -14.76
N LEU A 183 -6.85 -5.18 -15.14
CA LEU A 183 -5.59 -4.75 -15.74
C LEU A 183 -4.42 -4.93 -14.77
N ILE A 184 -4.58 -4.48 -13.51
CA ILE A 184 -3.60 -4.71 -12.44
C ILE A 184 -3.30 -6.21 -12.33
N GLY A 185 -4.35 -7.04 -12.19
CA GLY A 185 -4.15 -8.49 -12.08
C GLY A 185 -3.45 -9.10 -13.30
N SER A 186 -3.67 -8.57 -14.51
CA SER A 186 -2.94 -9.01 -15.71
C SER A 186 -1.46 -8.67 -15.62
N VAL A 187 -1.14 -7.42 -15.30
CA VAL A 187 0.24 -6.96 -15.15
C VAL A 187 0.98 -7.77 -14.09
N LEU A 188 0.38 -7.99 -12.92
CA LEU A 188 0.99 -8.75 -11.82
C LEU A 188 1.22 -10.24 -12.16
N ARG A 189 0.34 -10.84 -12.97
CA ARG A 189 0.55 -12.20 -13.51
C ARG A 189 1.65 -12.25 -14.56
N ASP A 190 1.82 -11.20 -15.34
CA ASP A 190 2.89 -11.13 -16.33
C ASP A 190 4.25 -10.91 -15.66
N MET A 191 4.28 -10.21 -14.51
CA MET A 191 5.47 -10.04 -13.68
C MET A 191 5.87 -11.31 -12.91
N THR A 192 4.92 -12.18 -12.53
CA THR A 192 5.21 -13.34 -11.65
C THR A 192 4.57 -14.65 -12.10
N ALA A 193 5.31 -15.76 -11.95
CA ALA A 193 4.88 -17.07 -12.46
C ALA A 193 3.72 -17.73 -11.68
N THR A 194 3.22 -17.15 -10.58
CA THR A 194 2.21 -17.76 -9.70
C THR A 194 0.86 -17.04 -9.79
N GLY A 195 -0.06 -17.59 -10.60
CA GLY A 195 -1.37 -16.97 -10.85
C GLY A 195 -2.23 -16.67 -9.60
N GLY A 196 -2.05 -17.39 -8.49
CA GLY A 196 -2.78 -17.14 -7.24
C GLY A 196 -2.34 -15.87 -6.49
N ALA A 197 -1.08 -15.48 -6.61
CA ALA A 197 -0.54 -14.31 -5.91
C ALA A 197 -1.11 -12.99 -6.47
N ALA A 198 -1.32 -12.92 -7.79
CA ALA A 198 -1.89 -11.74 -8.43
C ALA A 198 -3.35 -11.49 -8.04
N ASP A 199 -4.15 -12.55 -7.88
CA ASP A 199 -5.55 -12.40 -7.44
C ASP A 199 -5.62 -11.95 -5.97
N GLU A 200 -4.72 -12.44 -5.12
CA GLU A 200 -4.58 -11.98 -3.73
C GLU A 200 -4.13 -10.51 -3.68
N ALA A 201 -3.15 -10.11 -4.50
CA ALA A 201 -2.70 -8.72 -4.62
C ALA A 201 -3.83 -7.77 -5.04
N VAL A 202 -4.63 -8.14 -6.05
CA VAL A 202 -5.80 -7.33 -6.45
C VAL A 202 -6.83 -7.23 -5.33
N ALA A 203 -7.02 -8.30 -4.53
CA ALA A 203 -7.89 -8.25 -3.37
C ALA A 203 -7.37 -7.27 -2.30
N VAL A 204 -6.06 -7.22 -2.06
CA VAL A 204 -5.41 -6.24 -1.17
C VAL A 204 -5.59 -4.82 -1.71
N VAL A 205 -5.34 -4.57 -3.00
CA VAL A 205 -5.53 -3.23 -3.60
C VAL A 205 -6.96 -2.73 -3.37
N LYS A 206 -7.96 -3.59 -3.59
CA LYS A 206 -9.38 -3.27 -3.33
C LYS A 206 -9.65 -3.03 -1.85
N LEU A 207 -9.13 -3.88 -0.98
CA LEU A 207 -9.26 -3.78 0.47
C LEU A 207 -8.73 -2.43 0.97
N LEU A 208 -7.52 -2.06 0.57
CA LEU A 208 -6.86 -0.81 0.96
C LEU A 208 -7.51 0.42 0.32
N THR A 209 -8.02 0.32 -0.91
CA THR A 209 -8.77 1.43 -1.53
C THR A 209 -10.07 1.70 -0.76
N ALA A 210 -10.79 0.65 -0.35
CA ALA A 210 -12.05 0.79 0.39
C ALA A 210 -11.87 1.16 1.87
N ASN A 211 -10.78 0.74 2.49
CA ASN A 211 -10.60 0.82 3.95
C ASN A 211 -9.30 1.51 4.38
N GLY A 212 -8.55 2.11 3.45
CA GLY A 212 -7.27 2.78 3.75
C GLY A 212 -7.45 3.93 4.74
N ARG A 213 -8.58 4.64 4.67
CA ARG A 213 -9.02 5.67 5.62
C ARG A 213 -9.75 5.08 6.85
N TRP A 214 -9.27 3.95 7.39
CA TRP A 214 -9.88 3.32 8.57
C TRP A 214 -9.71 4.18 9.83
N PHE A 215 -8.62 4.95 9.88
CA PHE A 215 -8.25 5.88 10.95
C PHE A 215 -8.99 7.23 10.88
N ASP A 216 -9.60 7.55 9.72
CA ASP A 216 -10.37 8.77 9.54
C ASP A 216 -11.64 8.74 10.39
N ALA A 217 -11.62 9.59 11.41
CA ALA A 217 -12.67 9.71 12.39
C ALA A 217 -12.78 11.15 12.85
N ARG A 218 -14.02 11.66 12.84
CA ARG A 218 -14.36 13.03 13.25
C ARG A 218 -14.24 13.23 14.77
N THR A 219 -14.19 12.14 15.54
CA THR A 219 -14.19 12.17 17.01
C THR A 219 -13.29 11.09 17.59
N ALA A 220 -12.71 11.32 18.77
CA ALA A 220 -11.88 10.34 19.48
C ALA A 220 -12.63 9.03 19.77
N SER A 221 -13.93 9.09 20.07
CA SER A 221 -14.77 7.89 20.27
C SER A 221 -14.84 6.96 19.05
N GLN A 222 -14.67 7.51 17.84
CA GLN A 222 -14.66 6.76 16.59
C GLN A 222 -13.29 6.17 16.25
N ARG A 223 -12.23 6.56 16.98
CA ARG A 223 -10.86 6.03 16.85
C ARG A 223 -10.57 4.86 17.78
N THR A 224 -11.52 4.51 18.66
CA THR A 224 -11.36 3.36 19.57
C THR A 224 -11.20 2.04 18.79
N PRO A 225 -10.42 1.06 19.30
CA PRO A 225 -10.26 -0.23 18.65
C PRO A 225 -11.60 -0.92 18.33
N LEU A 226 -12.58 -0.85 19.24
CA LEU A 226 -13.93 -1.35 18.99
C LEU A 226 -14.62 -0.67 17.81
N ALA A 227 -14.55 0.66 17.73
CA ALA A 227 -15.20 1.42 16.65
C ALA A 227 -14.55 1.11 15.29
N VAL A 228 -13.22 1.08 15.24
CA VAL A 228 -12.44 0.71 14.06
C VAL A 228 -12.78 -0.71 13.61
N LEU A 229 -12.70 -1.69 14.51
CA LEU A 229 -13.01 -3.09 14.17
C LEU A 229 -14.47 -3.24 13.70
N SER A 230 -15.41 -2.56 14.35
CA SER A 230 -16.82 -2.60 13.96
C SER A 230 -17.06 -2.02 12.57
N LYS A 231 -16.31 -0.97 12.19
CA LYS A 231 -16.34 -0.40 10.83
C LYS A 231 -15.74 -1.39 9.82
N LEU A 232 -14.56 -1.92 10.10
CA LEU A 232 -13.88 -2.91 9.24
C LEU A 232 -14.74 -4.16 9.00
N LEU A 233 -15.35 -4.73 10.04
CA LEU A 233 -16.17 -5.94 9.90
C LEU A 233 -17.48 -5.72 9.12
N ARG A 234 -17.90 -4.48 8.86
CA ARG A 234 -19.04 -4.19 7.97
C ARG A 234 -18.64 -4.19 6.49
N SER A 235 -17.35 -4.03 6.21
CA SER A 235 -16.81 -4.03 4.85
C SER A 235 -16.83 -5.44 4.26
N ARG A 236 -17.36 -5.57 3.05
CA ARG A 236 -17.44 -6.86 2.35
C ARG A 236 -16.04 -7.35 1.99
N GLU A 237 -15.17 -6.45 1.57
CA GLU A 237 -13.77 -6.69 1.27
C GLU A 237 -13.06 -7.30 2.47
N VAL A 238 -13.23 -6.70 3.65
CA VAL A 238 -12.65 -7.21 4.91
C VAL A 238 -13.17 -8.61 5.23
N GLN A 239 -14.49 -8.82 5.20
CA GLN A 239 -15.08 -10.13 5.52
C GLN A 239 -14.61 -11.24 4.57
N GLN A 240 -14.49 -10.93 3.28
CA GLN A 240 -13.97 -11.86 2.28
C GLN A 240 -12.49 -12.13 2.49
N PHE A 241 -11.71 -11.08 2.74
CA PHE A 241 -10.26 -11.17 2.95
C PHE A 241 -9.91 -12.03 4.16
N ILE A 242 -10.55 -11.80 5.31
CA ILE A 242 -10.33 -12.61 6.52
C ILE A 242 -11.09 -13.94 6.51
N ARG A 243 -11.76 -14.27 5.40
CA ARG A 243 -12.46 -15.54 5.15
C ARG A 243 -13.48 -15.88 6.24
N VAL A 244 -14.35 -14.91 6.58
CA VAL A 244 -15.39 -15.12 7.58
C VAL A 244 -16.31 -16.26 7.16
N ASN A 245 -16.49 -17.24 8.04
CA ASN A 245 -17.38 -18.38 7.84
C ASN A 245 -18.27 -18.62 9.06
N ARG A 246 -19.41 -19.30 8.82
CA ARG A 246 -20.35 -19.67 9.89
C ARG A 246 -20.28 -21.16 10.14
N TYR A 247 -20.02 -21.53 11.40
CA TYR A 247 -20.04 -22.91 11.86
C TYR A 247 -20.82 -23.02 13.18
N GLY A 248 -21.84 -23.88 13.21
CA GLY A 248 -22.65 -24.07 14.42
C GLY A 248 -23.38 -22.80 14.91
N GLY A 249 -23.66 -21.85 14.01
CA GLY A 249 -24.26 -20.56 14.36
C GLY A 249 -23.25 -19.48 14.78
N VAL A 250 -21.98 -19.83 15.01
CA VAL A 250 -20.91 -18.90 15.38
C VAL A 250 -20.14 -18.46 14.14
N LEU A 251 -19.74 -17.18 14.10
CA LEU A 251 -18.88 -16.63 13.05
C LEU A 251 -17.41 -16.76 13.45
N TYR A 252 -16.62 -17.36 12.57
CA TYR A 252 -15.18 -17.48 12.71
C TYR A 252 -14.48 -16.73 11.58
N PHE A 253 -13.25 -16.31 11.82
CA PHE A 253 -12.36 -15.74 10.81
C PHE A 253 -11.06 -16.54 10.75
N ASN A 254 -10.33 -16.45 9.64
CA ASN A 254 -9.02 -17.06 9.51
C ASN A 254 -7.95 -16.21 10.19
N LYS A 255 -7.13 -16.84 11.05
CA LYS A 255 -6.07 -16.18 11.82
C LYS A 255 -5.06 -15.47 10.93
N GLU A 256 -4.46 -16.21 10.00
CA GLU A 256 -3.36 -15.70 9.17
C GLU A 256 -3.82 -14.55 8.29
N ALA A 257 -5.03 -14.64 7.72
CA ALA A 257 -5.62 -13.57 6.92
C ALA A 257 -5.97 -12.32 7.77
N TYR A 258 -6.35 -12.49 9.04
CA TYR A 258 -6.58 -11.35 9.93
C TYR A 258 -5.28 -10.66 10.35
N GLU A 259 -4.22 -11.43 10.59
CA GLU A 259 -2.87 -10.89 10.83
C GLU A 259 -2.39 -10.08 9.61
N GLN A 260 -2.56 -10.62 8.41
CA GLN A 260 -2.24 -9.92 7.16
C GLN A 260 -3.11 -8.66 6.96
N LEU A 261 -4.39 -8.69 7.33
CA LEU A 261 -5.25 -7.51 7.26
C LEU A 261 -4.67 -6.38 8.08
N CYS A 262 -4.29 -6.64 9.34
CA CYS A 262 -3.74 -5.63 10.23
C CYS A 262 -2.40 -5.09 9.69
N ALA A 263 -1.54 -5.97 9.18
CA ALA A 263 -0.27 -5.56 8.57
C ALA A 263 -0.48 -4.65 7.36
N TRP A 264 -1.39 -5.00 6.45
CA TRP A 264 -1.71 -4.17 5.28
C TRP A 264 -2.34 -2.83 5.63
N LEU A 265 -3.19 -2.77 6.67
CA LEU A 265 -3.83 -1.51 7.11
C LEU A 265 -2.84 -0.50 7.70
N LEU A 266 -1.65 -0.93 8.12
CA LEU A 266 -0.60 -0.03 8.62
C LEU A 266 0.00 0.81 7.49
N LEU A 267 0.14 0.26 6.29
CA LEU A 267 0.75 0.93 5.15
C LEU A 267 0.10 2.30 4.81
N PRO A 268 -1.22 2.38 4.51
CA PRO A 268 -1.87 3.66 4.23
C PRO A 268 -1.83 4.60 5.44
N ALA A 269 -1.82 4.08 6.66
CA ALA A 269 -1.74 4.87 7.88
C ALA A 269 -0.40 5.57 8.05
N VAL A 270 0.71 4.92 7.66
CA VAL A 270 2.04 5.52 7.71
C VAL A 270 2.23 6.51 6.56
N VAL A 271 1.91 6.09 5.33
CA VAL A 271 2.08 6.93 4.13
C VAL A 271 1.26 8.22 4.25
N ASP A 272 -0.01 8.14 4.65
CA ASP A 272 -0.87 9.31 4.86
C ASP A 272 -0.32 10.26 5.92
N SER A 273 0.17 9.74 7.05
CA SER A 273 0.71 10.58 8.12
C SER A 273 1.97 11.31 7.69
N LEU A 274 2.92 10.62 7.06
CA LEU A 274 4.20 11.21 6.67
C LEU A 274 4.06 12.20 5.50
N ALA A 275 3.18 11.91 4.53
CA ALA A 275 2.99 12.78 3.38
C ALA A 275 2.23 14.07 3.71
N ASN A 276 1.32 14.04 4.70
CA ASN A 276 0.37 15.12 4.92
C ASN A 276 0.55 15.90 6.24
N LEU A 277 1.48 15.49 7.11
CA LEU A 277 1.67 16.12 8.41
C LEU A 277 3.13 16.54 8.65
N PRO A 278 3.36 17.56 9.48
CA PRO A 278 4.68 17.80 10.06
C PRO A 278 5.18 16.57 10.82
N GLU A 279 6.50 16.39 10.86
CA GLU A 279 7.17 15.22 11.44
C GLU A 279 6.66 14.83 12.84
N GLU A 280 6.58 15.79 13.76
CA GLU A 280 6.14 15.56 15.15
C GLU A 280 4.68 15.04 15.21
N ASP A 281 3.78 15.67 14.45
CA ASP A 281 2.37 15.27 14.37
C ASP A 281 2.21 13.92 13.66
N ALA A 282 3.05 13.65 12.64
CA ALA A 282 3.08 12.39 11.91
C ALA A 282 3.48 11.24 12.83
N VAL A 283 4.54 11.40 13.62
CA VAL A 283 5.01 10.39 14.58
C VAL A 283 3.93 10.09 15.62
N GLU A 284 3.35 11.11 16.25
CA GLU A 284 2.29 10.93 17.24
C GLU A 284 1.11 10.13 16.64
N GLN A 285 0.69 10.52 15.44
CA GLN A 285 -0.44 9.89 14.77
C GLN A 285 -0.15 8.46 14.31
N ILE A 286 1.06 8.17 13.83
CA ILE A 286 1.48 6.82 13.45
C ILE A 286 1.49 5.91 14.69
N VAL A 287 2.00 6.39 15.82
CA VAL A 287 2.01 5.64 17.08
C VAL A 287 0.58 5.35 17.56
N GLU A 288 -0.33 6.32 17.50
CA GLU A 288 -1.76 6.11 17.82
C GLU A 288 -2.39 5.03 16.93
N ARG A 289 -2.21 5.15 15.61
CA ARG A 289 -2.75 4.21 14.62
C ARG A 289 -2.17 2.80 14.80
N HIS A 290 -0.86 2.68 15.01
CA HIS A 290 -0.20 1.40 15.27
C HIS A 290 -0.71 0.75 16.57
N ALA A 291 -0.91 1.52 17.64
CA ALA A 291 -1.45 1.01 18.90
C ALA A 291 -2.86 0.42 18.75
N VAL A 292 -3.71 1.01 17.89
CA VAL A 292 -5.02 0.43 17.56
C VAL A 292 -4.86 -0.92 16.90
N LEU A 293 -4.01 -1.04 15.88
CA LEU A 293 -3.78 -2.30 15.16
C LEU A 293 -3.16 -3.38 16.07
N GLN A 294 -2.24 -3.02 16.97
CA GLN A 294 -1.70 -3.93 17.98
C GLN A 294 -2.80 -4.45 18.90
N LYS A 295 -3.71 -3.58 19.36
CA LYS A 295 -4.84 -4.01 20.20
C LYS A 295 -5.78 -4.97 19.47
N LEU A 296 -5.99 -4.75 18.17
CA LEU A 296 -6.78 -5.65 17.32
C LEU A 296 -6.11 -7.03 17.15
N LEU A 297 -4.79 -7.07 17.00
CA LEU A 297 -4.00 -8.30 16.90
C LEU A 297 -4.01 -9.08 18.22
N GLU A 298 -3.76 -8.42 19.35
CA GLU A 298 -3.80 -9.04 20.69
C GLU A 298 -5.15 -9.70 20.97
N ALA A 299 -6.25 -8.99 20.74
CA ALA A 299 -7.59 -9.51 20.96
C ALA A 299 -7.92 -10.72 20.07
N SER A 300 -7.30 -10.82 18.89
CA SER A 300 -7.50 -11.95 17.97
C SER A 300 -7.02 -13.26 18.56
N ALA A 301 -5.86 -13.26 19.23
CA ALA A 301 -5.30 -14.46 19.85
C ALA A 301 -6.19 -15.00 20.97
N GLU A 302 -6.81 -14.11 21.76
CA GLU A 302 -7.67 -14.46 22.89
C GLU A 302 -9.10 -14.84 22.44
N SER A 303 -9.53 -14.38 21.27
CA SER A 303 -10.89 -14.61 20.76
C SER A 303 -11.21 -16.05 20.38
N GLY A 304 -10.19 -16.92 20.26
CA GLY A 304 -10.33 -18.22 19.62
C GLY A 304 -10.86 -18.11 18.18
N TYR A 305 -10.52 -17.00 17.51
CA TYR A 305 -10.90 -16.62 16.16
C TYR A 305 -12.41 -16.51 15.93
N GLN A 306 -13.17 -16.18 16.98
CA GLN A 306 -14.61 -15.92 16.91
C GLN A 306 -14.87 -14.42 16.82
N VAL A 307 -15.69 -14.01 15.87
CA VAL A 307 -15.97 -12.57 15.61
C VAL A 307 -16.57 -11.88 16.84
N ASP A 308 -17.52 -12.52 17.52
CA ASP A 308 -18.17 -11.94 18.70
C ASP A 308 -17.19 -11.73 19.86
N LYS A 309 -16.30 -12.71 20.09
CA LYS A 309 -15.27 -12.61 21.14
C LYS A 309 -14.17 -11.62 20.79
N LEU A 310 -13.81 -11.49 19.52
CA LEU A 310 -12.88 -10.48 19.05
C LEU A 310 -13.43 -9.08 19.34
N LEU A 311 -14.71 -8.84 19.02
CA LEU A 311 -15.41 -7.58 19.34
C LEU A 311 -15.45 -7.32 20.85
N GLU A 312 -15.61 -8.34 21.69
CA GLU A 312 -15.56 -8.21 23.14
C GLU A 312 -14.15 -7.87 23.66
N GLY A 313 -13.10 -8.48 23.10
CA GLY A 313 -11.71 -8.29 23.54
C GLY A 313 -11.12 -6.90 23.21
N VAL A 314 -11.76 -6.14 22.32
CA VAL A 314 -11.34 -4.78 21.94
C VAL A 314 -12.21 -3.68 22.54
N ARG A 315 -13.19 -4.03 23.40
CA ARG A 315 -13.99 -3.06 24.17
C ARG A 315 -13.17 -2.44 25.29
#